data_AF-A0A3D2R4Y5-F1
#
_entry.id   AF-A0A3D2R4Y5-F1
#
_cell.length_a   1.000
_cell.length_b   1.000
_cell.length_c   1.000
_cell.angle_alpha   90.00
_cell.angle_beta   90.00
_cell.angle_gamma   90.00
#
_symmetry.space_group_name_H-M   'P 1'
#
loop_
_entity.id
_entity.type
_entity.pdbx_description
1 polymer ?
#
loop_
_entity_poly.entity_id
_entity_poly.type
_entity_poly.pdbx_seq_one_letter_code
_entity_poly.pdbx_strand_id
1 'polypeptide(L)'
;MKGTNYIPQDPFLTRPTSEHYKFLLESARDAHMNMIRVWGGGVYESDEFYALCDQYGLLVWQDFMFACAVYPGEPEFLDNIKQEAIDNVKRLRNHTSIALWCGNNESLSAWENWGWKEQVAKEQSQAIADSIWGSYDTLFHELLPEVVAQYDGDRNYWSSSPSADMGVKEQYDSGDVHYWWVWWGKKAFEEYNTAIPRFMSE
;
A
#
# COMPACT_ATOMS: atom_id res chain seq x y z
N MET A 1 6.03 14.14 -4.89
CA MET A 1 4.83 14.26 -4.04
C MET A 1 5.25 14.70 -2.65
N LYS A 2 4.40 15.43 -1.90
CA LYS A 2 4.67 15.88 -0.53
C LYS A 2 3.53 15.40 0.35
N GLY A 3 3.82 14.59 1.36
CA GLY A 3 2.75 13.89 2.05
C GLY A 3 3.22 13.06 3.23
N THR A 4 2.32 12.20 3.68
CA THR A 4 2.53 11.25 4.77
C THR A 4 1.73 9.97 4.52
N ASN A 5 2.06 8.91 5.25
CA ASN A 5 1.24 7.72 5.39
C ASN A 5 0.14 7.96 6.43
N TYR A 6 -1.08 7.57 6.10
CA TYR A 6 -2.26 7.60 6.95
C TYR A 6 -2.59 6.20 7.44
N ILE A 7 -2.92 6.12 8.73
CA ILE A 7 -3.38 4.91 9.41
C ILE A 7 -4.72 5.22 10.10
N PRO A 8 -5.51 4.20 10.50
CA PRO A 8 -6.75 4.42 11.24
C PRO A 8 -6.55 5.29 12.49
N GLN A 9 -7.47 6.25 12.69
CA GLN A 9 -7.36 7.25 13.75
C GLN A 9 -7.65 6.71 15.16
N ASP A 10 -8.33 5.55 15.26
CA ASP A 10 -8.71 4.93 16.52
C ASP A 10 -8.73 3.41 16.34
N PRO A 11 -8.32 2.61 17.35
CA PRO A 11 -8.49 1.16 17.34
C PRO A 11 -9.96 0.71 17.19
N PHE A 12 -10.92 1.58 17.51
CA PHE A 12 -12.35 1.39 17.28
C PHE A 12 -12.82 2.31 16.17
N LEU A 13 -12.91 1.77 14.95
CA LEU A 13 -13.22 2.50 13.71
C LEU A 13 -14.54 3.28 13.73
N THR A 14 -15.44 3.01 14.67
CA THR A 14 -16.73 3.70 14.82
C THR A 14 -16.68 4.95 15.71
N ARG A 15 -15.53 5.24 16.33
CA ARG A 15 -15.37 6.42 17.22
C ARG A 15 -14.92 7.70 16.53
N PRO A 16 -14.06 7.68 15.49
CA PRO A 16 -13.70 8.89 14.75
C PRO A 16 -14.97 9.59 14.26
N THR A 17 -15.05 10.91 14.49
CA THR A 17 -16.17 11.74 14.04
C THR A 17 -15.74 12.54 12.83
N SER A 18 -16.70 13.17 12.17
CA SER A 18 -16.45 14.11 11.07
C SER A 18 -15.44 15.22 11.44
N GLU A 19 -15.46 15.70 12.69
CA GLU A 19 -14.49 16.68 13.18
C GLU A 19 -13.06 16.13 13.24
N HIS A 20 -12.89 14.86 13.61
CA HIS A 20 -11.57 14.22 13.61
C HIS A 20 -11.00 14.11 12.19
N TYR A 21 -11.80 13.64 11.22
CA TYR A 21 -11.40 13.59 9.81
C TYR A 21 -11.05 14.97 9.25
N LYS A 22 -11.90 15.97 9.49
CA LYS A 22 -11.66 17.35 9.05
C LYS A 22 -10.38 17.89 9.64
N PHE A 23 -10.19 17.78 10.96
CA PHE A 23 -9.00 18.28 11.63
C PHE A 23 -7.72 17.67 11.04
N LEU A 24 -7.70 16.35 10.82
CA LEU A 24 -6.52 15.68 10.32
C LEU A 24 -6.20 16.05 8.86
N LEU A 25 -7.18 16.01 7.98
CA LEU A 25 -6.99 16.32 6.56
C LEU A 25 -6.74 17.81 6.32
N GLU A 26 -7.37 18.69 7.10
CA GLU A 26 -7.07 20.11 7.13
C GLU A 26 -5.63 20.37 7.60
N SER A 27 -5.17 19.64 8.62
CA SER A 27 -3.78 19.73 9.08
C SER A 27 -2.78 19.32 7.99
N ALA A 28 -3.09 18.28 7.21
CA ALA A 28 -2.25 17.88 6.07
C ALA A 28 -2.19 18.97 4.98
N ARG A 29 -3.34 19.56 4.64
CA ARG A 29 -3.43 20.70 3.70
C ARG A 29 -2.64 21.91 4.20
N ASP A 30 -2.82 22.27 5.47
CA ASP A 30 -2.18 23.44 6.09
C ASP A 30 -0.67 23.23 6.27
N ALA A 31 -0.21 21.98 6.38
CA ALA A 31 1.19 21.58 6.27
C ALA A 31 1.72 21.55 4.83
N HIS A 32 0.94 22.02 3.85
CA HIS A 32 1.28 22.05 2.42
C HIS A 32 1.55 20.67 1.80
N MET A 33 0.93 19.62 2.32
CA MET A 33 0.89 18.31 1.68
C MET A 33 -0.04 18.33 0.46
N ASN A 34 0.22 17.44 -0.50
CA ASN A 34 -0.60 17.25 -1.68
C ASN A 34 -0.91 15.77 -1.96
N MET A 35 -0.47 14.86 -1.10
CA MET A 35 -0.81 13.44 -1.18
C MET A 35 -0.84 12.81 0.21
N ILE A 36 -1.73 11.84 0.39
CA ILE A 36 -1.80 10.96 1.54
C ILE A 36 -1.82 9.52 1.02
N ARG A 37 -0.99 8.66 1.60
CA ARG A 37 -1.06 7.21 1.35
C ARG A 37 -1.91 6.55 2.41
N VAL A 38 -3.03 5.94 2.03
CA VAL A 38 -3.85 5.10 2.91
C VAL A 38 -3.17 3.74 2.98
N TRP A 39 -2.48 3.48 4.08
CA TRP A 39 -1.61 2.32 4.26
C TRP A 39 -2.39 1.00 4.40
N GLY A 40 -1.89 -0.06 3.75
CA GLY A 40 -2.59 -1.32 3.56
C GLY A 40 -2.88 -2.19 4.79
N GLY A 41 -2.38 -1.89 5.99
CA GLY A 41 -2.83 -2.61 7.20
C GLY A 41 -3.89 -1.86 8.00
N GLY A 42 -4.49 -0.83 7.39
CA GLY A 42 -5.62 -0.10 7.93
C GLY A 42 -6.96 -0.63 7.44
N VAL A 43 -7.82 0.30 7.01
CA VAL A 43 -9.09 0.01 6.32
C VAL A 43 -9.24 0.92 5.13
N TYR A 44 -10.04 0.51 4.13
CA TYR A 44 -10.58 1.49 3.19
C TYR A 44 -11.45 2.45 3.98
N GLU A 45 -11.11 3.73 3.90
CA GLU A 45 -11.76 4.74 4.71
C GLU A 45 -13.24 4.96 4.36
N SER A 46 -13.89 5.77 5.21
CA SER A 46 -15.25 6.26 4.98
C SER A 46 -15.35 7.16 3.74
N ASP A 47 -16.53 7.27 3.13
CA ASP A 47 -16.75 8.16 1.99
C ASP A 47 -16.49 9.64 2.34
N GLU A 48 -16.68 10.03 3.62
CA GLU A 48 -16.36 11.37 4.11
C GLU A 48 -14.87 11.69 3.97
N PHE A 49 -13.98 10.73 4.26
CA PHE A 49 -12.53 10.91 4.10
C PHE A 49 -12.17 11.28 2.67
N TYR A 50 -12.65 10.52 1.69
CA TYR A 50 -12.33 10.77 0.28
C TYR A 50 -12.98 12.04 -0.24
N ALA A 51 -14.20 12.36 0.21
CA ALA A 51 -14.84 13.63 -0.12
C ALA A 51 -14.06 14.84 0.42
N LEU A 52 -13.47 14.74 1.62
CA LEU A 52 -12.59 15.76 2.17
C LEU A 52 -11.27 15.85 1.41
N CYS A 53 -10.68 14.72 1.01
CA CYS A 53 -9.49 14.70 0.14
C CYS A 53 -9.77 15.40 -1.20
N ASP A 54 -10.91 15.11 -1.84
CA ASP A 54 -11.36 15.81 -3.05
C ASP A 54 -11.48 17.33 -2.81
N GLN A 55 -12.14 17.72 -1.71
CA GLN A 55 -12.37 19.12 -1.36
C GLN A 55 -11.07 19.88 -1.07
N TYR A 56 -10.10 19.25 -0.40
CA TYR A 56 -8.84 19.86 -0.02
C TYR A 56 -7.75 19.73 -1.08
N GLY A 57 -8.01 19.00 -2.17
CA GLY A 57 -7.02 18.76 -3.24
C GLY A 57 -5.85 17.89 -2.78
N LEU A 58 -6.13 16.92 -1.90
CA LEU A 58 -5.16 15.92 -1.43
C LEU A 58 -5.29 14.67 -2.27
N LEU A 59 -4.26 14.32 -3.03
CA LEU A 59 -4.23 13.06 -3.77
C LEU A 59 -4.16 11.88 -2.81
N VAL A 60 -4.78 10.76 -3.18
CA VAL A 60 -4.81 9.54 -2.39
C VAL A 60 -4.08 8.45 -3.15
N TRP A 61 -3.01 7.95 -2.56
CA TRP A 61 -2.43 6.65 -2.86
C TRP A 61 -3.19 5.63 -2.03
N GLN A 62 -3.98 4.76 -2.67
CA GLN A 62 -4.83 3.78 -2.01
C GLN A 62 -4.19 2.40 -2.07
N ASP A 63 -3.67 1.90 -0.96
CA ASP A 63 -3.33 0.48 -0.86
C ASP A 63 -4.64 -0.35 -0.82
N PHE A 64 -4.63 -1.58 -1.31
CA PHE A 64 -5.56 -2.62 -0.86
C PHE A 64 -5.14 -3.05 0.56
N MET A 65 -6.06 -3.64 1.32
CA MET A 65 -5.85 -3.87 2.76
C MET A 65 -4.97 -5.10 3.08
N PHE A 66 -3.77 -5.12 2.52
CA PHE A 66 -2.71 -6.11 2.71
C PHE A 66 -1.42 -5.44 3.21
N ALA A 67 -0.81 -5.97 4.26
CA ALA A 67 0.43 -5.42 4.82
C ALA A 67 1.30 -6.44 5.55
N CYS A 68 2.61 -6.41 5.27
CA CYS A 68 3.67 -7.08 6.02
C CYS A 68 3.42 -8.58 6.27
N ALA A 69 2.75 -9.24 5.32
CA ALA A 69 2.35 -10.64 5.44
C ALA A 69 2.32 -11.34 4.08
N VAL A 70 2.39 -12.68 4.12
CA VAL A 70 2.05 -13.54 3.00
C VAL A 70 0.60 -13.99 3.16
N TYR A 71 -0.15 -13.97 2.06
CA TYR A 71 -1.59 -14.25 2.07
C TYR A 71 -1.88 -15.59 1.39
N PRO A 72 -2.87 -16.34 1.89
CA PRO A 72 -3.27 -17.61 1.28
C PRO A 72 -3.75 -17.44 -0.18
N GLY A 73 -3.53 -18.45 -1.01
CA GLY A 73 -3.86 -18.46 -2.44
C GLY A 73 -5.01 -19.40 -2.81
N GLU A 74 -5.74 -19.92 -1.83
CA GLU A 74 -6.87 -20.82 -2.06
C GLU A 74 -8.00 -20.09 -2.80
N PRO A 75 -8.70 -20.77 -3.75
CA PRO A 75 -9.71 -20.12 -4.59
C PRO A 75 -10.79 -19.37 -3.82
N GLU A 76 -11.30 -19.91 -2.72
CA GLU A 76 -12.33 -19.25 -1.90
C GLU A 76 -11.82 -17.95 -1.26
N PHE A 77 -10.55 -17.92 -0.84
CA PHE A 77 -9.93 -16.73 -0.27
C PHE A 77 -9.69 -15.66 -1.34
N LEU A 78 -9.19 -16.08 -2.51
CA LEU A 78 -9.01 -15.19 -3.67
C LEU A 78 -10.35 -14.62 -4.17
N ASP A 79 -11.40 -15.45 -4.24
CA ASP A 79 -12.74 -14.99 -4.64
C ASP A 79 -13.31 -13.96 -3.65
N ASN A 80 -13.09 -14.18 -2.34
CA ASN A 80 -13.48 -13.22 -1.32
C ASN A 80 -12.74 -11.88 -1.48
N ILE A 81 -11.41 -11.92 -1.65
CA ILE A 81 -10.61 -10.72 -1.92
C ILE A 81 -11.08 -10.01 -3.19
N LYS A 82 -11.37 -10.77 -4.25
CA LYS A 82 -11.86 -10.20 -5.50
C LYS A 82 -13.16 -9.42 -5.30
N GLN A 83 -14.09 -9.94 -4.50
CA GLN A 83 -15.32 -9.19 -4.20
C GLN A 83 -15.02 -7.92 -3.38
N GLU A 84 -14.17 -8.01 -2.35
CA GLU A 84 -13.74 -6.83 -1.58
C GLU A 84 -13.12 -5.75 -2.48
N ALA A 85 -12.22 -6.16 -3.38
CA ALA A 85 -11.55 -5.26 -4.31
C ALA A 85 -12.55 -4.62 -5.28
N ILE A 86 -13.49 -5.40 -5.83
CA ILE A 86 -14.53 -4.90 -6.73
C ILE A 86 -15.40 -3.86 -6.03
N ASP A 87 -15.84 -4.15 -4.81
CA ASP A 87 -16.72 -3.25 -4.05
C ASP A 87 -16.03 -1.93 -3.74
N ASN A 88 -14.78 -1.97 -3.29
CA ASN A 88 -14.04 -0.76 -2.94
C ASN A 88 -13.57 0.03 -4.16
N VAL A 89 -13.11 -0.61 -5.23
CA VAL A 89 -12.76 0.11 -6.47
C VAL A 89 -13.99 0.80 -7.06
N LYS A 90 -15.15 0.12 -7.12
CA LYS A 90 -16.39 0.74 -7.60
C LYS A 90 -16.86 1.89 -6.73
N ARG A 91 -16.74 1.76 -5.41
CA ARG A 91 -17.11 2.81 -4.44
C ARG A 91 -16.22 4.04 -4.61
N LEU A 92 -14.91 3.84 -4.77
CA LEU A 92 -13.92 4.91 -4.67
C LEU A 92 -13.54 5.57 -6.00
N ARG A 93 -13.70 4.89 -7.14
CA ARG A 93 -13.23 5.37 -8.47
C ARG A 93 -13.74 6.74 -8.92
N ASN A 94 -14.84 7.24 -8.34
CA ASN A 94 -15.39 8.56 -8.70
C ASN A 94 -14.76 9.72 -7.92
N HIS A 95 -13.97 9.44 -6.88
CA HIS A 95 -13.23 10.45 -6.14
C HIS A 95 -12.03 10.92 -6.96
N THR A 96 -11.96 12.22 -7.24
CA THR A 96 -10.87 12.81 -8.04
C THR A 96 -9.54 12.78 -7.31
N SER A 97 -9.55 12.64 -5.99
CA SER A 97 -8.39 12.47 -5.14
C SER A 97 -7.67 11.14 -5.37
N ILE A 98 -8.37 10.04 -5.67
CA ILE A 98 -7.70 8.74 -5.94
C ILE A 98 -6.74 8.93 -7.11
N ALA A 99 -5.46 8.66 -6.87
CA ALA A 99 -4.38 8.90 -7.82
C ALA A 99 -3.67 7.61 -8.24
N LEU A 100 -3.61 6.63 -7.34
CA LEU A 100 -2.90 5.37 -7.52
C LEU A 100 -3.57 4.29 -6.68
N TRP A 101 -3.73 3.09 -7.24
CA TRP A 101 -4.03 1.88 -6.49
C TRP A 101 -2.75 1.10 -6.23
N CYS A 102 -2.58 0.56 -5.03
CA CYS A 102 -1.41 -0.25 -4.69
C CYS A 102 -1.81 -1.58 -4.06
N GLY A 103 -1.18 -2.69 -4.46
CA GLY A 103 -1.58 -4.03 -4.06
C GLY A 103 -1.39 -4.32 -2.57
N ASN A 104 -0.27 -3.90 -1.98
CA ASN A 104 0.04 -4.14 -0.58
C ASN A 104 1.14 -3.23 -0.05
N ASN A 105 1.27 -3.22 1.28
CA ASN A 105 2.44 -2.74 1.98
C ASN A 105 3.45 -3.86 2.27
N GLU A 106 4.67 -3.73 1.76
CA GLU A 106 5.87 -4.51 2.11
C GLU A 106 5.77 -6.03 1.97
N SER A 107 4.73 -6.61 1.36
CA SER A 107 4.67 -8.07 1.21
C SER A 107 5.79 -8.59 0.31
N LEU A 108 6.18 -7.86 -0.74
CA LEU A 108 7.35 -8.19 -1.56
C LEU A 108 8.65 -8.09 -0.76
N SER A 109 8.83 -6.98 -0.04
CA SER A 109 10.00 -6.74 0.80
C SER A 109 10.14 -7.77 1.91
N ALA A 110 9.03 -8.18 2.53
CA ALA A 110 9.03 -9.22 3.55
C ALA A 110 9.50 -10.56 2.97
N TRP A 111 8.99 -10.91 1.80
CA TRP A 111 9.38 -12.14 1.13
C TRP A 111 10.84 -12.16 0.70
N GLU A 112 11.32 -11.10 0.03
CA GLU A 112 12.64 -11.05 -0.60
C GLU A 112 13.77 -10.56 0.33
N ASN A 113 13.47 -9.73 1.35
CA ASN A 113 14.49 -9.06 2.15
C ASN A 113 14.49 -9.41 3.65
N TRP A 114 13.40 -9.97 4.20
CA TRP A 114 13.34 -10.30 5.64
C TRP A 114 13.79 -11.74 5.95
N GLY A 115 14.30 -12.47 4.96
CA GLY A 115 14.79 -13.84 5.09
C GLY A 115 13.71 -14.92 5.09
N TRP A 116 12.45 -14.56 4.84
CA TRP A 116 11.32 -15.49 4.87
C TRP A 116 11.41 -16.54 3.79
N LYS A 117 11.76 -16.15 2.56
CA LYS A 117 11.94 -17.06 1.43
C LYS A 117 12.95 -18.16 1.75
N GLU A 118 14.13 -17.80 2.24
CA GLU A 118 15.17 -18.76 2.63
C GLU A 118 14.75 -19.61 3.83
N GLN A 119 14.10 -19.00 4.83
CA GLN A 119 13.62 -19.71 6.01
C GLN A 119 12.58 -20.76 5.64
N VAL A 120 11.56 -20.42 4.86
CA VAL A 120 10.51 -21.36 4.41
C VAL A 120 11.11 -22.47 3.57
N ALA A 121 12.00 -22.14 2.62
CA ALA A 121 12.65 -23.14 1.77
C ALA A 121 13.46 -24.15 2.59
N LYS A 122 14.11 -23.69 3.68
CA LYS A 122 14.94 -24.50 4.57
C LYS A 122 14.12 -25.30 5.59
N GLU A 123 13.14 -24.69 6.23
CA GLU A 123 12.40 -25.26 7.37
C GLU A 123 11.21 -26.10 6.93
N GLN A 124 10.65 -25.83 5.75
CA GLN A 124 9.48 -26.53 5.23
C GLN A 124 9.79 -27.25 3.92
N SER A 125 9.98 -26.53 2.82
CA SER A 125 10.53 -27.03 1.54
C SER A 125 10.54 -25.92 0.48
N GLN A 126 11.33 -26.10 -0.59
CA GLN A 126 11.27 -25.24 -1.77
C GLN A 126 9.86 -25.23 -2.39
N ALA A 127 9.17 -26.37 -2.45
CA ALA A 127 7.82 -26.44 -3.00
C ALA A 127 6.81 -25.57 -2.25
N ILE A 128 6.95 -25.47 -0.92
CA ILE A 128 6.11 -24.57 -0.11
C ILE A 128 6.47 -23.11 -0.38
N ALA A 129 7.77 -22.78 -0.48
CA ALA A 129 8.19 -21.43 -0.84
C ALA A 129 7.65 -21.01 -2.22
N ASP A 130 7.72 -21.89 -3.21
CA ASP A 130 7.19 -21.67 -4.56
C ASP A 130 5.67 -21.50 -4.54
N SER A 131 4.95 -22.26 -3.69
CA SER A 131 3.49 -22.14 -3.52
C SER A 131 3.09 -20.80 -2.89
N ILE A 132 3.84 -20.31 -1.90
CA ILE A 132 3.61 -19.00 -1.28
C ILE A 132 3.86 -17.89 -2.31
N TRP A 133 4.95 -17.98 -3.06
CA TRP A 133 5.22 -17.03 -4.14
C TRP A 133 4.14 -17.05 -5.22
N GLY A 134 3.68 -18.24 -5.63
CA GLY A 134 2.56 -18.37 -6.58
C GLY A 134 1.28 -17.69 -6.07
N SER A 135 1.00 -17.77 -4.77
CA SER A 135 -0.14 -17.08 -4.15
C SER A 135 0.02 -15.55 -4.20
N TYR A 136 1.23 -15.07 -3.91
CA TYR A 136 1.58 -13.65 -4.02
C TYR A 136 1.41 -13.14 -5.47
N ASP A 137 1.94 -13.89 -6.44
CA ASP A 137 1.90 -13.58 -7.87
C ASP A 137 0.45 -13.48 -8.37
N THR A 138 -0.37 -14.51 -8.12
CA THR A 138 -1.79 -14.50 -8.48
C THR A 138 -2.55 -13.34 -7.84
N LEU A 139 -2.30 -13.04 -6.57
CA LEU A 139 -3.04 -11.97 -5.89
C LEU A 139 -2.62 -10.57 -6.39
N PHE A 140 -1.33 -10.26 -6.38
CA PHE A 140 -0.85 -8.90 -6.56
C PHE A 140 -0.42 -8.56 -7.98
N HIS A 141 -0.20 -9.55 -8.86
CA HIS A 141 0.19 -9.33 -10.26
C HIS A 141 -0.92 -9.67 -11.26
N GLU A 142 -1.92 -10.47 -10.85
CA GLU A 142 -3.04 -10.84 -11.71
C GLU A 142 -4.37 -10.27 -11.18
N LEU A 143 -4.83 -10.73 -10.02
CA LEU A 143 -6.20 -10.49 -9.53
C LEU A 143 -6.51 -9.01 -9.28
N LEU A 144 -5.72 -8.33 -8.44
CA LEU A 144 -5.94 -6.92 -8.10
C LEU A 144 -5.75 -5.97 -9.30
N PRO A 145 -4.70 -6.08 -10.13
CA PRO A 145 -4.58 -5.24 -11.32
C PRO A 145 -5.70 -5.49 -12.33
N GLU A 146 -6.20 -6.73 -12.48
CA GLU A 146 -7.37 -7.01 -13.33
C GLU A 146 -8.63 -6.29 -12.83
N VAL A 147 -8.87 -6.27 -11.52
CA VAL A 147 -10.00 -5.54 -10.94
C VAL A 147 -9.86 -4.03 -11.19
N VAL A 148 -8.69 -3.46 -10.99
CA VAL A 148 -8.45 -2.02 -11.27
C VAL A 148 -8.63 -1.74 -12.77
N ALA A 149 -8.04 -2.54 -13.65
CA ALA A 149 -8.19 -2.37 -15.10
C ALA A 149 -9.67 -2.45 -15.55
N GLN A 150 -10.46 -3.34 -14.94
CA GLN A 150 -11.86 -3.53 -15.29
C GLN A 150 -12.76 -2.40 -14.78
N TYR A 151 -12.53 -1.89 -13.57
CA TYR A 151 -13.47 -0.98 -12.90
C TYR A 151 -12.96 0.46 -12.77
N ASP A 152 -11.67 0.72 -12.91
CA ASP A 152 -11.02 2.04 -12.80
C ASP A 152 -9.76 2.14 -13.69
N GLY A 153 -9.86 1.63 -14.93
CA GLY A 153 -8.72 1.43 -15.83
C GLY A 153 -7.99 2.68 -16.34
N ASP A 154 -8.47 3.88 -16.00
CA ASP A 154 -7.77 5.14 -16.28
C ASP A 154 -6.68 5.45 -15.23
N ARG A 155 -6.67 4.72 -14.10
CA ARG A 155 -5.71 4.89 -13.01
C ARG A 155 -4.67 3.76 -13.00
N ASN A 156 -3.45 4.12 -12.60
CA ASN A 156 -2.35 3.18 -12.49
C ASN A 156 -2.53 2.25 -11.27
N TYR A 157 -1.92 1.07 -11.38
CA TYR A 157 -1.80 0.09 -10.32
C TYR A 157 -0.31 -0.17 -10.01
N TRP A 158 0.03 -0.29 -8.72
CA TRP A 158 1.38 -0.57 -8.22
C TRP A 158 1.38 -1.82 -7.35
N SER A 159 2.09 -2.90 -7.71
CA SER A 159 1.83 -4.19 -7.05
C SER A 159 2.23 -4.27 -5.58
N SER A 160 3.27 -3.55 -5.17
CA SER A 160 3.73 -3.52 -3.78
C SER A 160 4.52 -2.24 -3.50
N SER A 161 4.34 -1.68 -2.31
CA SER A 161 5.13 -0.54 -1.82
C SER A 161 5.99 -1.03 -0.64
N PRO A 162 7.33 -1.03 -0.75
CA PRO A 162 8.14 -0.51 -1.85
C PRO A 162 8.43 -1.57 -2.91
N SER A 163 8.60 -1.13 -4.16
CA SER A 163 9.14 -1.96 -5.24
C SER A 163 9.82 -1.09 -6.30
N ALA A 164 10.61 -1.71 -7.18
CA ALA A 164 11.20 -1.03 -8.34
C ALA A 164 10.29 -1.12 -9.59
N ASP A 165 9.58 -2.24 -9.70
CA ASP A 165 8.62 -2.61 -10.74
C ASP A 165 7.81 -3.82 -10.23
N MET A 166 6.84 -4.30 -11.00
CA MET A 166 6.04 -5.46 -10.67
C MET A 166 6.91 -6.71 -10.39
N GLY A 167 6.90 -7.15 -9.13
CA GLY A 167 7.69 -8.30 -8.66
C GLY A 167 9.20 -8.02 -8.52
N VAL A 168 9.64 -6.78 -8.71
CA VAL A 168 11.05 -6.39 -8.58
C VAL A 168 11.24 -5.62 -7.27
N LYS A 169 12.11 -6.14 -6.39
CA LYS A 169 12.43 -5.51 -5.10
C LYS A 169 12.87 -4.05 -5.25
N GLU A 170 12.66 -3.27 -4.19
CA GLU A 170 13.02 -1.85 -4.13
C GLU A 170 14.45 -1.56 -4.60
N GLN A 171 14.60 -0.47 -5.35
CA GLN A 171 15.88 0.06 -5.85
C GLN A 171 15.89 1.57 -5.70
N TYR A 172 17.07 2.18 -5.59
CA TYR A 172 17.16 3.63 -5.40
C TYR A 172 16.93 4.41 -6.70
N ASP A 173 17.16 3.79 -7.85
CA ASP A 173 17.10 4.43 -9.17
C ASP A 173 15.80 4.16 -9.93
N SER A 174 14.90 3.33 -9.39
CA SER A 174 13.59 2.96 -9.95
C SER A 174 12.54 2.70 -8.86
N GLY A 175 11.26 2.98 -9.15
CA GLY A 175 10.13 2.77 -8.24
C GLY A 175 10.16 3.59 -6.96
N ASP A 176 9.70 3.00 -5.86
CA ASP A 176 9.61 3.59 -4.52
C ASP A 176 10.40 2.81 -3.46
N VAL A 177 10.75 3.46 -2.36
CA VAL A 177 11.61 2.91 -1.29
C VAL A 177 11.04 3.23 0.08
N HIS A 178 11.16 2.26 1.00
CA HIS A 178 10.91 2.44 2.43
C HIS A 178 12.25 2.50 3.18
N TYR A 179 12.72 3.70 3.51
CA TYR A 179 14.04 3.89 4.10
C TYR A 179 14.06 3.79 5.63
N TRP A 180 13.98 2.55 6.11
CA TRP A 180 13.99 2.25 7.54
C TRP A 180 15.37 2.21 8.20
N TRP A 181 16.46 2.51 7.49
CA TRP A 181 17.83 2.38 8.04
C TRP A 181 18.16 3.39 9.14
N VAL A 182 17.59 4.60 9.12
CA VAL A 182 17.86 5.61 10.18
C VAL A 182 17.22 5.19 11.51
N TRP A 183 16.00 4.68 11.47
CA TRP A 183 15.29 4.22 12.66
C TRP A 183 15.66 2.78 13.03
N TRP A 184 15.21 1.80 12.24
CA TRP A 184 15.44 0.37 12.50
C TRP A 184 16.91 -0.02 12.38
N GLY A 185 17.56 0.46 11.32
CA GLY A 185 18.98 0.22 11.07
C GLY A 185 19.94 1.04 11.95
N LYS A 186 19.42 1.96 12.78
CA LYS A 186 20.16 2.84 13.69
C LYS A 186 21.23 3.70 13.01
N LYS A 187 21.06 3.98 11.73
CA LYS A 187 21.90 4.92 11.00
C LYS A 187 21.66 6.35 11.48
N ALA A 188 22.67 7.19 11.33
CA ALA A 188 22.56 8.60 11.69
C ALA A 188 21.66 9.37 10.70
N PHE A 189 21.05 10.47 11.14
CA PHE A 189 20.14 11.27 10.30
C PHE A 189 20.81 11.82 9.03
N GLU A 190 22.11 12.04 9.07
CA GLU A 190 22.90 12.52 7.93
C GLU A 190 22.81 11.60 6.72
N GLU A 191 22.48 10.33 6.92
CA GLU A 191 22.34 9.33 5.85
C GLU A 191 21.17 9.63 4.91
N TYR A 192 20.15 10.40 5.35
CA TYR A 192 19.10 10.91 4.47
C TYR A 192 19.66 11.81 3.35
N ASN A 193 20.84 12.41 3.52
CA ASN A 193 21.47 13.23 2.48
C ASN A 193 22.10 12.40 1.36
N THR A 194 22.29 11.09 1.57
CA THR A 194 22.96 10.19 0.63
C THR A 194 22.07 9.07 0.12
N ALA A 195 21.08 8.66 0.92
CA ALA A 195 20.08 7.65 0.56
C ALA A 195 18.90 8.32 -0.16
N ILE A 196 19.09 8.68 -1.43
CA ILE A 196 18.10 9.43 -2.23
C ILE A 196 17.45 8.50 -3.26
N PRO A 197 16.23 7.97 -3.02
CA PRO A 197 15.51 7.16 -3.98
C PRO A 197 14.77 8.03 -5.02
N ARG A 198 14.15 7.39 -6.03
CA ARG A 198 13.26 8.08 -6.98
C ARG A 198 11.98 8.59 -6.32
N PHE A 199 11.44 7.80 -5.39
CA PHE A 199 10.30 8.15 -4.56
C PHE A 199 10.48 7.55 -3.17
N MET A 200 10.30 8.35 -2.12
CA MET A 200 10.31 7.87 -0.74
C MET A 200 8.88 7.73 -0.25
N SER A 201 8.41 6.50 -0.07
CA SER A 201 7.06 6.17 0.39
C SER A 201 7.00 5.97 1.91
N GLU A 202 8.11 5.58 2.56
CA GLU A 202 8.30 5.55 4.03
C GLU A 202 9.75 5.89 4.42
#